data_AF-A0A936BI34-F1
#
_entry.id   AF-A0A936BI34-F1
#
_cell.length_a   1.000
_cell.length_b   1.000
_cell.length_c   1.000
_cell.angle_alpha   90.00
_cell.angle_beta   90.00
_cell.angle_gamma   90.00
#
_symmetry.space_group_name_H-M   'P 1'
#
loop_
_entity.id
_entity.type
_entity.pdbx_description
1 polymer ?
#
loop_
_entity_poly.entity_id
_entity_poly.type
_entity_poly.pdbx_seq_one_letter_code
_entity_poly.pdbx_strand_id
1 'polypeptide(L)'
;MNIAERLAAAQLAIDAVLADPSVQAALTPYGYDVAAMTAARALYEEVQALTAAQKLEYGEQYEATQLFDAAWVTADAAYINSLQLARIAFKKNSKGQSALGLNGRRKLSYSGWIEQATLFYQGLLATPALQAEMTKYGYNTAKWEAEYALVQAVVAANVVQEREKGEAQDATKARDAALDELDEWLSDFKAVSQIALAKMGQKLEGLGFGPVP
;
A
#
# COMPACT_ATOMS: atom_id res chain seq x y z
N MET A 1 -19.04 12.88 6.23
CA MET A 1 -19.07 11.77 7.19
C MET A 1 -17.86 10.90 6.92
N ASN A 2 -17.01 10.63 7.90
CA ASN A 2 -15.88 9.70 7.72
C ASN A 2 -16.39 8.24 7.70
N ILE A 3 -15.54 7.27 7.35
CA ILE A 3 -15.94 5.85 7.24
C ILE A 3 -16.51 5.31 8.56
N ALA A 4 -15.90 5.66 9.70
CA ALA A 4 -16.38 5.19 11.00
C ALA A 4 -17.77 5.75 11.34
N GLU A 5 -18.04 7.01 11.01
CA GLU A 5 -19.36 7.62 11.18
C GLU A 5 -20.41 6.99 10.25
N ARG A 6 -20.05 6.67 8.99
CA ARG A 6 -20.93 5.97 8.03
C ARG A 6 -21.32 4.59 8.56
N LEU A 7 -20.32 3.83 9.04
CA LEU A 7 -20.53 2.50 9.65
C LEU A 7 -21.39 2.58 10.92
N ALA A 8 -21.15 3.57 11.78
CA ALA A 8 -21.96 3.76 12.99
C ALA A 8 -23.42 4.08 12.66
N ALA A 9 -23.67 4.89 11.62
CA ALA A 9 -25.02 5.20 11.15
C ALA A 9 -25.72 3.95 10.61
N ALA A 10 -25.04 3.15 9.77
CA ALA A 10 -25.58 1.90 9.25
C ALA A 10 -25.92 0.92 10.36
N GLN A 11 -25.00 0.72 11.31
CA GLN A 11 -25.21 -0.17 12.46
C GLN A 11 -26.42 0.24 13.28
N LEU A 12 -26.51 1.52 13.66
CA LEU A 12 -27.63 2.04 14.45
C LEU A 12 -28.96 1.78 13.75
N ALA A 13 -29.04 2.10 12.46
CA ALA A 13 -30.25 1.94 11.67
C ALA A 13 -30.68 0.46 11.58
N ILE A 14 -29.73 -0.43 11.34
CA ILE A 14 -29.98 -1.88 11.22
C ILE A 14 -30.43 -2.46 12.56
N ASP A 15 -29.68 -2.21 13.62
CA ASP A 15 -29.95 -2.77 14.95
C ASP A 15 -31.26 -2.24 15.53
N ALA A 16 -31.60 -0.96 15.27
CA ALA A 16 -32.84 -0.36 15.73
C ALA A 16 -34.09 -0.98 15.08
N VAL A 17 -34.05 -1.31 13.78
CA VAL A 17 -35.15 -2.05 13.13
C VAL A 17 -35.25 -3.46 13.72
N LEU A 18 -34.13 -4.18 13.83
CA LEU A 18 -34.13 -5.55 14.34
C LEU A 18 -34.61 -5.65 15.80
N ALA A 19 -34.46 -4.58 16.59
CA ALA A 19 -34.91 -4.50 17.96
C ALA A 19 -36.39 -4.10 18.15
N ASP A 20 -37.04 -3.45 17.16
CA ASP A 20 -38.43 -2.99 17.26
C ASP A 20 -39.37 -3.70 16.26
N PRO A 21 -40.18 -4.68 16.73
CA PRO A 21 -41.14 -5.40 15.88
C PRO A 21 -42.15 -4.51 15.16
N SER A 22 -42.48 -3.36 15.74
CA SER A 22 -43.45 -2.45 15.13
C SER A 22 -42.85 -1.61 14.01
N VAL A 23 -41.54 -1.33 14.06
CA VAL A 23 -40.79 -0.75 12.94
C VAL A 23 -40.63 -1.78 11.82
N GLN A 24 -40.31 -3.04 12.16
CA GLN A 24 -40.26 -4.14 11.19
C GLN A 24 -41.59 -4.32 10.46
N ALA A 25 -42.70 -4.32 11.20
CA ALA A 25 -44.03 -4.45 10.61
C ALA A 25 -44.36 -3.31 9.63
N ALA A 26 -43.90 -2.09 9.90
CA ALA A 26 -44.11 -0.94 9.03
C ALA A 26 -43.23 -0.97 7.77
N LEU A 27 -42.03 -1.54 7.86
CA LEU A 27 -41.03 -1.59 6.79
C LEU A 27 -41.15 -2.83 5.88
N THR A 28 -41.70 -3.94 6.39
CA THR A 28 -41.89 -5.20 5.66
C THR A 28 -42.63 -5.02 4.33
N PRO A 29 -43.74 -4.23 4.22
CA PRO A 29 -44.44 -4.02 2.95
C PRO A 29 -43.59 -3.34 1.87
N TYR A 30 -42.49 -2.69 2.25
CA TYR A 30 -41.56 -2.00 1.35
C TYR A 30 -40.31 -2.83 1.03
N GLY A 31 -40.28 -4.11 1.44
CA GLY A 31 -39.15 -5.02 1.16
C GLY A 31 -38.03 -5.00 2.21
N TYR A 32 -38.18 -4.25 3.30
CA TYR A 32 -37.22 -4.22 4.42
C TYR A 32 -37.70 -5.14 5.55
N ASP A 33 -37.74 -6.43 5.26
CA ASP A 33 -38.04 -7.48 6.23
C ASP A 33 -36.77 -7.95 6.99
N VAL A 34 -36.92 -8.92 7.89
CA VAL A 34 -35.79 -9.45 8.67
C VAL A 34 -34.68 -10.01 7.77
N ALA A 35 -35.01 -10.60 6.63
CA ALA A 35 -34.03 -11.14 5.70
C ALA A 35 -33.21 -10.02 5.05
N ALA A 36 -33.88 -8.95 4.58
CA ALA A 36 -33.22 -7.76 4.04
C ALA A 36 -32.33 -7.07 5.09
N MET A 37 -32.80 -6.93 6.33
CA MET A 37 -32.00 -6.34 7.42
C MET A 37 -30.78 -7.21 7.78
N THR A 38 -30.92 -8.53 7.72
CA THR A 38 -29.81 -9.48 7.94
C THR A 38 -28.77 -9.39 6.81
N ALA A 39 -29.23 -9.23 5.55
CA ALA A 39 -28.32 -9.01 4.42
C ALA A 39 -27.56 -7.69 4.56
N ALA A 40 -28.23 -6.61 4.97
CA ALA A 40 -27.58 -5.33 5.24
C ALA A 40 -26.57 -5.41 6.40
N ARG A 41 -26.88 -6.21 7.43
CA ARG A 41 -25.96 -6.50 8.52
C ARG A 41 -24.70 -7.19 8.04
N ALA A 42 -24.82 -8.17 7.13
CA ALA A 42 -23.68 -8.85 6.53
C ALA A 42 -22.81 -7.88 5.72
N LEU A 43 -23.42 -6.99 4.94
CA LEU A 43 -22.70 -5.95 4.18
C LEU A 43 -21.92 -4.99 5.11
N TYR A 44 -22.54 -4.56 6.21
CA TYR A 44 -21.84 -3.77 7.23
C TYR A 44 -20.63 -4.51 7.83
N GLU A 45 -20.77 -5.79 8.16
CA GLU A 45 -19.69 -6.61 8.71
C GLU A 45 -18.56 -6.82 7.70
N GLU A 46 -18.90 -6.97 6.42
CA GLU A 46 -17.94 -7.03 5.32
C GLU A 46 -17.14 -5.72 5.19
N VAL A 47 -17.81 -4.56 5.18
CA VAL A 47 -17.12 -3.26 5.12
C VAL A 47 -16.20 -3.07 6.33
N GLN A 48 -16.60 -3.52 7.52
CA GLN A 48 -15.73 -3.50 8.70
C GLN A 48 -14.48 -4.36 8.51
N ALA A 49 -14.65 -5.59 8.03
CA ALA A 49 -13.54 -6.51 7.78
C ALA A 49 -12.58 -5.94 6.72
N LEU A 50 -13.12 -5.41 5.61
CA LEU A 50 -12.33 -4.79 4.54
C LEU A 50 -11.62 -3.51 4.99
N THR A 51 -12.23 -2.72 5.88
CA THR A 51 -11.58 -1.55 6.49
C THR A 51 -10.41 -1.97 7.37
N ALA A 52 -10.56 -3.03 8.15
CA ALA A 52 -9.47 -3.57 8.98
C ALA A 52 -8.35 -4.16 8.12
N ALA A 53 -8.69 -4.93 7.07
CA ALA A 53 -7.74 -5.49 6.13
C ALA A 53 -6.95 -4.38 5.42
N GLN A 54 -7.62 -3.38 4.85
CA GLN A 54 -6.94 -2.25 4.19
C GLN A 54 -5.97 -1.53 5.12
N LYS A 55 -6.30 -1.39 6.41
CA LYS A 55 -5.38 -0.78 7.38
C LYS A 55 -4.11 -1.62 7.62
N LEU A 56 -4.25 -2.94 7.62
CA LEU A 56 -3.12 -3.87 7.74
C LEU A 56 -2.19 -3.74 6.53
N GLU A 57 -2.75 -3.81 5.32
CA GLU A 57 -2.00 -3.73 4.05
C GLU A 57 -1.20 -2.43 3.93
N TYR A 58 -1.78 -1.31 4.37
CA TYR A 58 -1.02 -0.04 4.41
C TYR A 58 0.12 -0.07 5.43
N GLY A 59 -0.04 -0.77 6.55
CA GLY A 59 1.03 -1.01 7.51
C GLY A 59 2.20 -1.75 6.89
N GLU A 60 1.91 -2.84 6.17
CA GLU A 60 2.89 -3.67 5.46
C GLU A 60 3.57 -2.88 4.32
N GLN A 61 2.80 -2.10 3.57
CA GLN A 61 3.32 -1.18 2.55
C GLN A 61 4.27 -0.13 3.10
N TYR A 62 3.99 0.42 4.29
CA TYR A 62 4.88 1.38 4.94
C TYR A 62 6.17 0.72 5.42
N GLU A 63 6.09 -0.46 6.02
CA GLU A 63 7.27 -1.23 6.44
C GLU A 63 8.15 -1.59 5.23
N ALA A 64 7.56 -2.12 4.15
CA ALA A 64 8.29 -2.47 2.94
C ALA A 64 8.97 -1.26 2.30
N THR A 65 8.33 -0.08 2.36
CA THR A 65 8.92 1.18 1.89
C THR A 65 10.13 1.58 2.73
N GLN A 66 10.04 1.50 4.05
CA GLN A 66 11.18 1.79 4.93
C GLN A 66 12.34 0.83 4.71
N LEU A 67 12.06 -0.46 4.53
CA LEU A 67 13.07 -1.48 4.25
C LEU A 67 13.77 -1.24 2.90
N PHE A 68 13.00 -0.90 1.86
CA PHE A 68 13.56 -0.53 0.55
C PHE A 68 14.46 0.71 0.66
N ASP A 69 13.99 1.78 1.30
CA ASP A 69 14.75 3.03 1.43
C ASP A 69 16.05 2.81 2.23
N ALA A 70 15.98 2.05 3.33
CA ALA A 70 17.15 1.71 4.15
C ALA A 70 18.17 0.86 3.38
N ALA A 71 17.70 -0.14 2.63
CA ALA A 71 18.55 -0.94 1.76
C ALA A 71 19.22 -0.08 0.69
N TRP A 72 18.48 0.83 0.06
CA TRP A 72 19.01 1.69 -0.99
C TRP A 72 20.04 2.67 -0.46
N VAL A 73 19.78 3.35 0.66
CA VAL A 73 20.77 4.26 1.29
C VAL A 73 22.07 3.51 1.61
N THR A 74 21.95 2.30 2.15
CA THR A 74 23.12 1.47 2.51
C THR A 74 23.91 1.04 1.26
N ALA A 75 23.22 0.57 0.23
CA ALA A 75 23.86 0.15 -1.03
C ALA A 75 24.44 1.33 -1.81
N ASP A 76 23.78 2.49 -1.81
CA ASP A 76 24.26 3.70 -2.49
C ASP A 76 25.53 4.23 -1.84
N ALA A 77 25.58 4.29 -0.50
CA ALA A 77 26.78 4.70 0.21
C ALA A 77 27.98 3.79 -0.13
N ALA A 78 27.78 2.47 -0.15
CA ALA A 78 28.80 1.52 -0.56
C ALA A 78 29.23 1.73 -2.02
N TYR A 79 28.27 1.80 -2.94
CA TYR A 79 28.52 2.03 -4.36
C TYR A 79 29.27 3.33 -4.64
N ILE A 80 28.88 4.45 -4.02
CA ILE A 80 29.54 5.74 -4.23
C ILE A 80 30.99 5.69 -3.75
N ASN A 81 31.27 5.06 -2.61
CA ASN A 81 32.64 4.88 -2.12
C ASN A 81 33.50 4.05 -3.09
N SER A 82 32.97 2.92 -3.56
CA SER A 82 33.64 2.05 -4.53
C SER A 82 33.86 2.73 -5.87
N LEU A 83 32.89 3.52 -6.33
CA LEU A 83 32.96 4.31 -7.55
C LEU A 83 34.02 5.42 -7.46
N GLN A 84 34.06 6.17 -6.35
CA GLN A 84 35.05 7.23 -6.14
C GLN A 84 36.47 6.65 -6.17
N LEU A 85 36.67 5.50 -5.53
CA LEU A 85 37.96 4.85 -5.56
C LEU A 85 38.33 4.33 -6.94
N ALA A 86 37.36 3.73 -7.66
CA ALA A 86 37.57 3.32 -9.04
C ALA A 86 37.95 4.49 -9.94
N ARG A 87 37.34 5.66 -9.78
CA ARG A 87 37.74 6.87 -10.53
C ARG A 87 39.19 7.27 -10.28
N ILE A 88 39.69 7.06 -9.07
CA ILE A 88 41.10 7.30 -8.72
C ILE A 88 41.98 6.23 -9.35
N ALA A 89 41.67 4.95 -9.13
CA ALA A 89 42.44 3.81 -9.62
C ALA A 89 42.56 3.80 -11.15
N PHE A 90 41.48 4.15 -11.85
CA PHE A 90 41.41 4.13 -13.31
C PHE A 90 41.61 5.52 -13.94
N LYS A 91 42.14 6.52 -13.23
CA LYS A 91 42.31 7.90 -13.75
C LYS A 91 43.03 7.96 -15.11
N LYS A 92 43.97 7.05 -15.36
CA LYS A 92 44.75 6.95 -16.62
C LYS A 92 44.35 5.75 -17.49
N ASN A 93 43.31 5.01 -17.13
CA ASN A 93 42.83 3.83 -17.84
C ASN A 93 41.44 4.10 -18.42
N SER A 94 41.40 4.70 -19.61
CA SER A 94 40.14 5.05 -20.29
C SER A 94 39.26 3.83 -20.58
N LYS A 95 39.87 2.68 -20.92
CA LYS A 95 39.15 1.42 -21.13
C LYS A 95 38.45 0.96 -19.84
N GLY A 96 39.14 1.03 -18.70
CA GLY A 96 38.56 0.72 -17.39
C GLY A 96 37.45 1.69 -16.98
N GLN A 97 37.63 2.99 -17.26
CA GLN A 97 36.58 3.99 -17.00
C GLN A 97 35.31 3.73 -17.79
N SER A 98 35.42 3.41 -19.08
CA SER A 98 34.28 3.08 -19.93
C SER A 98 33.65 1.76 -19.53
N ALA A 99 34.47 0.72 -19.26
CA ALA A 99 33.97 -0.61 -18.90
C ALA A 99 33.17 -0.62 -17.59
N LEU A 100 33.51 0.25 -16.64
CA LEU A 100 32.84 0.33 -15.33
C LEU A 100 31.84 1.49 -15.24
N GLY A 101 31.55 2.21 -16.32
CA GLY A 101 30.59 3.31 -16.31
C GLY A 101 30.94 4.47 -15.36
N LEU A 102 32.25 4.74 -15.17
CA LEU A 102 32.74 5.69 -14.16
C LEU A 102 32.43 7.15 -14.50
N ASN A 103 32.20 7.44 -15.78
CA ASN A 103 32.02 8.78 -16.31
C ASN A 103 30.56 9.22 -16.27
N GLY A 104 30.32 10.53 -16.21
CA GLY A 104 28.99 11.13 -16.28
C GLY A 104 28.23 11.19 -14.95
N ARG A 105 27.08 11.87 -14.98
CA ARG A 105 26.23 12.13 -13.82
C ARG A 105 25.61 10.84 -13.28
N ARG A 106 25.54 10.71 -11.95
CA ARG A 106 24.82 9.61 -11.29
C ARG A 106 23.32 9.83 -11.39
N LYS A 107 22.60 8.75 -11.68
CA LYS A 107 21.14 8.78 -11.81
C LYS A 107 20.52 8.78 -10.41
N LEU A 108 19.47 9.59 -10.24
CA LEU A 108 18.74 9.70 -8.97
C LEU A 108 17.51 8.78 -8.92
N SER A 109 17.02 8.31 -10.07
CA SER A 109 15.94 7.33 -10.12
C SER A 109 16.47 5.95 -9.76
N TYR A 110 15.62 5.13 -9.15
CA TYR A 110 15.93 3.73 -8.85
C TYR A 110 16.42 2.98 -10.09
N SER A 111 15.67 3.07 -11.19
CA SER A 111 15.99 2.39 -12.45
C SER A 111 17.36 2.76 -13.03
N GLY A 112 17.73 4.04 -12.98
CA GLY A 112 19.03 4.48 -13.48
C GLY A 112 20.15 4.17 -12.49
N TRP A 113 19.86 4.18 -11.19
CA TRP A 113 20.82 3.81 -10.15
C TRP A 113 21.17 2.32 -10.24
N ILE A 114 20.16 1.44 -10.33
CA ILE A 114 20.37 -0.01 -10.36
C ILE A 114 21.12 -0.45 -11.62
N GLU A 115 20.84 0.17 -12.77
CA GLU A 115 21.58 -0.04 -14.01
C GLU A 115 23.07 0.29 -13.81
N GLN A 116 23.38 1.47 -13.26
CA GLN A 116 24.75 1.92 -13.07
C GLN A 116 25.51 1.07 -12.03
N ALA A 117 24.89 0.78 -10.89
CA ALA A 117 25.50 0.00 -9.82
C ALA A 117 25.75 -1.46 -10.26
N THR A 118 24.78 -2.06 -10.96
CA THR A 118 24.91 -3.43 -11.48
C THR A 118 26.02 -3.54 -12.52
N LEU A 119 26.04 -2.63 -13.49
CA LEU A 119 27.11 -2.59 -14.50
C LEU A 119 28.49 -2.47 -13.86
N PHE A 120 28.62 -1.58 -12.87
CA PHE A 120 29.87 -1.36 -12.16
C PHE A 120 30.39 -2.64 -11.49
N TYR A 121 29.58 -3.26 -10.62
CA TYR A 121 30.03 -4.44 -9.87
C TYR A 121 30.20 -5.67 -10.75
N GLN A 122 29.29 -5.91 -11.71
CA GLN A 122 29.44 -7.03 -12.65
C GLN A 122 30.70 -6.87 -13.51
N GLY A 123 30.94 -5.67 -14.05
CA GLY A 123 32.15 -5.40 -14.84
C GLY A 123 33.43 -5.60 -14.04
N LEU A 124 33.44 -5.19 -12.77
CA LEU A 124 34.59 -5.36 -11.88
C LEU A 124 34.82 -6.83 -11.51
N LEU A 125 33.77 -7.54 -11.11
CA LEU A 125 33.83 -8.96 -10.73
C LEU A 125 34.18 -9.87 -11.92
N ALA A 126 33.78 -9.50 -13.15
CA ALA A 126 34.09 -10.27 -14.35
C ALA A 126 35.50 -10.01 -14.92
N THR A 127 36.21 -8.97 -14.47
CA THR A 127 37.47 -8.55 -15.09
C THR A 127 38.64 -8.56 -14.09
N PRO A 128 39.42 -9.65 -13.99
CA PRO A 128 40.54 -9.76 -13.06
C PRO A 128 41.57 -8.62 -13.17
N ALA A 129 41.81 -8.11 -14.38
CA ALA A 129 42.73 -6.99 -14.59
C ALA A 129 42.24 -5.69 -13.92
N LEU A 130 40.92 -5.46 -13.84
CA LEU A 130 40.36 -4.30 -13.14
C LEU A 130 40.42 -4.50 -11.62
N GLN A 131 40.20 -5.72 -11.14
CA GLN A 131 40.34 -6.07 -9.72
C GLN A 131 41.76 -5.80 -9.21
N ALA A 132 42.78 -6.17 -9.99
CA ALA A 132 44.18 -5.96 -9.63
C ALA A 132 44.52 -4.47 -9.40
N GLU A 133 43.92 -3.56 -10.17
CA GLU A 133 44.10 -2.11 -9.98
C GLU A 133 43.40 -1.60 -8.73
N MET A 134 42.18 -2.04 -8.46
CA MET A 134 41.42 -1.65 -7.26
C MET A 134 42.02 -2.20 -5.97
N THR A 135 42.69 -3.37 -6.02
CA THR A 135 43.31 -4.00 -4.85
C THR A 135 44.44 -3.14 -4.26
N LYS A 136 45.11 -2.33 -5.09
CA LYS A 136 46.14 -1.36 -4.65
C LYS A 136 45.60 -0.31 -3.67
N TYR A 137 44.28 -0.16 -3.61
CA TYR A 137 43.58 0.78 -2.75
C TYR A 137 42.82 0.08 -1.60
N GLY A 138 43.19 -1.16 -1.27
CA GLY A 138 42.65 -1.87 -0.10
C GLY A 138 41.31 -2.57 -0.32
N TYR A 139 40.81 -2.63 -1.55
CA TYR A 139 39.68 -3.49 -1.89
C TYR A 139 40.12 -4.92 -2.20
N ASN A 140 39.18 -5.86 -2.11
CA ASN A 140 39.38 -7.24 -2.54
C ASN A 140 38.05 -7.81 -3.07
N THR A 141 38.12 -9.02 -3.62
CA THR A 141 36.96 -9.71 -4.21
C THR A 141 35.81 -9.86 -3.21
N ALA A 142 36.10 -10.29 -1.98
CA ALA A 142 35.07 -10.45 -0.95
C ALA A 142 34.32 -9.14 -0.64
N LYS A 143 35.02 -7.99 -0.65
CA LYS A 143 34.41 -6.69 -0.44
C LYS A 143 33.49 -6.30 -1.60
N TRP A 144 33.90 -6.51 -2.86
CA TRP A 144 33.03 -6.23 -4.02
C TRP A 144 31.81 -7.14 -4.06
N GLU A 145 31.97 -8.41 -3.72
CA GLU A 145 30.85 -9.37 -3.63
C GLU A 145 29.87 -8.95 -2.53
N ALA A 146 30.36 -8.55 -1.36
CA ALA A 146 29.51 -8.06 -0.27
C ALA A 146 28.75 -6.79 -0.66
N GLU A 147 29.41 -5.84 -1.31
CA GLU A 147 28.75 -4.59 -1.74
C GLU A 147 27.79 -4.82 -2.90
N TYR A 148 28.09 -5.74 -3.82
CA TYR A 148 27.16 -6.14 -4.86
C TYR A 148 25.94 -6.87 -4.29
N ALA A 149 26.12 -7.67 -3.23
CA ALA A 149 25.01 -8.28 -2.50
C ALA A 149 24.08 -7.22 -1.88
N LEU A 150 24.61 -6.08 -1.41
CA LEU A 150 23.76 -4.95 -0.98
C LEU A 150 22.90 -4.42 -2.13
N VAL A 151 23.48 -4.28 -3.34
CA VAL A 151 22.71 -3.87 -4.53
C VAL A 151 21.61 -4.87 -4.86
N GLN A 152 21.89 -6.18 -4.77
CA GLN A 152 20.87 -7.23 -4.95
C GLN A 152 19.79 -7.20 -3.87
N ALA A 153 20.13 -6.85 -2.63
CA ALA A 153 19.16 -6.69 -1.56
C ALA A 153 18.17 -5.55 -1.85
N VAL A 154 18.62 -4.45 -2.47
CA VAL A 154 17.70 -3.38 -2.93
C VAL A 154 16.72 -3.90 -3.98
N VAL A 155 17.17 -4.75 -4.92
CA VAL A 155 16.30 -5.36 -5.93
C VAL A 155 15.23 -6.23 -5.27
N ALA A 156 15.63 -7.07 -4.31
CA ALA A 156 14.69 -7.90 -3.56
C ALA A 156 13.69 -7.05 -2.77
N ALA A 157 14.16 -6.00 -2.09
CA ALA A 157 13.30 -5.09 -1.33
C ALA A 157 12.33 -4.31 -2.24
N ASN A 158 12.75 -3.92 -3.44
CA ASN A 158 11.88 -3.26 -4.43
C ASN A 158 10.72 -4.18 -4.86
N VAL A 159 11.00 -5.47 -5.10
CA VAL A 159 9.94 -6.44 -5.46
C VAL A 159 8.90 -6.55 -4.35
N VAL A 160 9.34 -6.62 -3.09
CA VAL A 160 8.44 -6.64 -1.93
C VAL A 160 7.63 -5.33 -1.88
N GLN A 161 8.29 -4.17 -1.97
CA GLN A 161 7.62 -2.87 -1.92
C GLN A 161 6.54 -2.72 -3.01
N GLU A 162 6.83 -3.13 -4.24
CA GLU A 162 5.87 -3.04 -5.35
C GLU A 162 4.69 -3.99 -5.17
N ARG A 163 4.90 -5.19 -4.60
CA ARG A 163 3.81 -6.11 -4.25
C ARG A 163 2.88 -5.48 -3.21
N GLU A 164 3.45 -5.00 -2.10
CA GLU A 164 2.68 -4.42 -0.99
C GLU A 164 1.91 -3.15 -1.41
N LYS A 165 2.48 -2.33 -2.33
CA LYS A 165 1.74 -1.22 -2.96
C LYS A 165 0.53 -1.70 -3.75
N GLY A 166 0.65 -2.82 -4.45
CA GLY A 166 -0.46 -3.44 -5.17
C GLY A 166 -1.55 -3.93 -4.23
N GLU A 167 -1.17 -4.68 -3.19
CA GLU A 167 -2.12 -5.24 -2.22
C GLU A 167 -2.87 -4.13 -1.46
N ALA A 168 -2.18 -3.06 -1.03
CA ALA A 168 -2.82 -1.90 -0.42
C ALA A 168 -3.82 -1.17 -1.35
N GLN A 169 -3.53 -1.11 -2.66
CA GLN A 169 -4.45 -0.54 -3.65
C GLN A 169 -5.67 -1.43 -3.86
N ASP A 170 -5.48 -2.75 -3.95
CA ASP A 170 -6.58 -3.68 -4.15
C ASP A 170 -7.50 -3.75 -2.91
N ALA A 171 -6.93 -3.71 -1.70
CA ALA A 171 -7.71 -3.60 -0.47
C ALA A 171 -8.50 -2.28 -0.39
N THR A 172 -7.94 -1.18 -0.90
CA THR A 172 -8.66 0.09 -1.03
C THR A 172 -9.85 -0.02 -1.96
N LYS A 173 -9.67 -0.60 -3.16
CA LYS A 173 -10.76 -0.80 -4.12
C LYS A 173 -11.87 -1.69 -3.54
N ALA A 174 -11.49 -2.79 -2.89
CA ALA A 174 -12.44 -3.73 -2.30
C ALA A 174 -13.28 -3.04 -1.20
N ARG A 175 -12.61 -2.34 -0.27
CA ARG A 175 -13.28 -1.58 0.78
C ARG A 175 -14.22 -0.52 0.20
N ASP A 176 -13.75 0.27 -0.77
CA ASP A 176 -14.54 1.36 -1.33
C ASP A 176 -15.78 0.84 -2.07
N ALA A 177 -15.65 -0.26 -2.82
CA ALA A 177 -16.77 -0.90 -3.48
C ALA A 177 -17.85 -1.38 -2.49
N ALA A 178 -17.46 -2.10 -1.43
CA ALA A 178 -18.41 -2.57 -0.42
C ALA A 178 -19.03 -1.41 0.37
N LEU A 179 -18.25 -0.36 0.62
CA LEU A 179 -18.71 0.83 1.33
C LEU A 179 -19.70 1.65 0.50
N ASP A 180 -19.52 1.71 -0.82
CA ASP A 180 -20.47 2.35 -1.74
C ASP A 180 -21.78 1.56 -1.81
N GLU A 181 -21.73 0.22 -1.84
CA GLU A 181 -22.93 -0.63 -1.77
C GLU A 181 -23.70 -0.41 -0.46
N LEU A 182 -22.99 -0.30 0.67
CA LEU A 182 -23.62 -0.04 1.97
C LEU A 182 -24.29 1.34 2.02
N ASP A 183 -23.65 2.36 1.44
CA ASP A 183 -24.19 3.71 1.42
C ASP A 183 -25.40 3.82 0.50
N GLU A 184 -25.38 3.16 -0.65
CA GLU A 184 -26.53 3.09 -1.55
C GLU A 184 -27.72 2.44 -0.83
N TRP A 185 -27.49 1.28 -0.19
CA TRP A 185 -28.51 0.61 0.61
C TRP A 185 -29.05 1.50 1.73
N LEU A 186 -28.17 2.16 2.48
CA LEU A 186 -28.57 3.01 3.60
C LEU A 186 -29.35 4.25 3.13
N SER A 187 -29.01 4.81 1.97
CA SER A 187 -29.71 5.93 1.36
C SER A 187 -31.14 5.56 0.99
N ASP A 188 -31.32 4.45 0.28
CA ASP A 188 -32.64 3.95 -0.11
C ASP A 188 -33.47 3.56 1.11
N PHE A 189 -32.82 2.89 2.08
CA PHE A 189 -33.45 2.52 3.34
C PHE A 189 -33.95 3.74 4.11
N LYS A 190 -33.16 4.81 4.17
CA LYS A 190 -33.55 6.06 4.81
C LYS A 190 -34.76 6.69 4.13
N ALA A 191 -34.78 6.77 2.80
CA ALA A 191 -35.89 7.34 2.05
C ALA A 191 -37.19 6.56 2.29
N VAL A 192 -37.13 5.23 2.26
CA VAL A 192 -38.29 4.37 2.54
C VAL A 192 -38.73 4.48 4.00
N SER A 193 -37.80 4.54 4.94
CA SER A 193 -38.10 4.71 6.37
C SER A 193 -38.86 6.00 6.65
N GLN A 194 -38.49 7.11 5.98
CA GLN A 194 -39.20 8.38 6.08
C GLN A 194 -40.66 8.29 5.61
N ILE A 195 -40.94 7.46 4.60
CA ILE A 195 -42.30 7.23 4.08
C ILE A 195 -43.07 6.28 5.01
N ALA A 196 -42.49 5.12 5.33
CA ALA A 196 -43.13 4.07 6.12
C ALA A 196 -43.43 4.50 7.56
N LEU A 197 -42.56 5.34 8.14
CA LEU A 197 -42.65 5.81 9.52
C LEU A 197 -43.13 7.25 9.62
N ALA A 198 -43.75 7.82 8.58
CA ALA A 198 -44.19 9.22 8.56
C ALA A 198 -45.11 9.61 9.75
N LYS A 199 -45.88 8.66 10.27
CA LYS A 199 -46.76 8.85 11.46
C LYS A 199 -46.10 8.43 12.78
N MET A 200 -44.84 8.01 12.74
CA MET A 200 -44.07 7.45 13.85
C MET A 200 -42.74 8.22 14.01
N GLY A 201 -42.79 9.55 14.07
CA GLY A 201 -41.59 10.42 14.07
C GLY A 201 -40.53 10.06 15.11
N GLN A 202 -40.93 9.71 16.34
CA GLN A 202 -39.99 9.27 17.39
C GLN A 202 -39.25 7.97 17.01
N LYS A 203 -39.87 7.08 16.26
CA LYS A 203 -39.23 5.84 15.79
C LYS A 203 -38.27 6.10 14.65
N LEU A 204 -38.61 7.04 13.77
CA LEU A 204 -37.72 7.49 12.70
C LEU A 204 -36.44 8.12 13.26
N GLU A 205 -36.57 8.96 14.30
CA GLU A 205 -35.42 9.49 15.05
C GLU A 205 -34.58 8.38 15.71
N GLY A 206 -35.25 7.33 16.22
CA GLY A 206 -34.60 6.15 16.78
C GLY A 206 -33.73 5.36 15.78
N LEU A 207 -33.96 5.51 14.48
CA LEU A 207 -33.11 4.93 13.43
C LEU A 207 -31.84 5.77 13.15
N GLY A 208 -31.68 6.91 13.83
CA GLY A 208 -30.62 7.88 13.54
C GLY A 208 -30.93 8.80 12.35
N PHE A 209 -32.18 8.82 11.89
CA PHE A 209 -32.63 9.72 10.83
C PHE A 209 -33.32 10.95 11.42
N GLY A 210 -33.01 12.15 10.92
CA GLY A 210 -33.68 13.37 11.37
C GLY A 210 -35.17 13.40 11.02
N PRO A 211 -35.96 14.28 11.67
CA PRO A 211 -37.38 14.42 11.40
C PRO A 211 -37.64 14.78 9.93
N VAL A 212 -38.75 14.28 9.38
CA VAL A 212 -39.22 14.68 8.04
C VAL A 212 -39.56 16.17 8.08
N PRO A 213 -38.99 17.02 7.20
CA PRO A 213 -39.30 18.45 7.15
C PRO A 213 -40.75 18.73 6.72
#